data_AF-A0A970HCG9-F1
#
_entry.id   AF-A0A970HCG9-F1
#
_cell.length_a   1.000
_cell.length_b   1.000
_cell.length_c   1.000
_cell.angle_alpha   90.00
_cell.angle_beta   90.00
_cell.angle_gamma   90.00
#
_symmetry.space_group_name_H-M   'P 1'
#
loop_
_entity.id
_entity.type
_entity.pdbx_description
1 polymer ?
#
loop_
_entity_poly.entity_id
_entity_poly.type
_entity_poly.pdbx_seq_one_letter_code
_entity_poly.pdbx_strand_id
1 'polypeptide(L)'
;MGTITQFYRSTLGKKAVMAVTGFLLFGFVFIHMAGNLKLYLGKYAGGPHQGEYAINVYGEWLREFGAPLLPHGGALWIFRVVLLVAVLLHMHCAWVLTRQSWAARPLDYRRRDVIQATYASRTVRWGGVIILLFVLYHLAHLTLGWTGPEGFEHLKPYQNLVLGFQNPWIAGFYIVANLMLGLHLYHGLWS
;
A
#
# COMPACT_ATOMS: atom_id res chain seq x y z
N MET A 1 -30.39 -1.29 -17.41
CA MET A 1 -29.13 -1.25 -16.64
C MET A 1 -28.81 -2.65 -16.18
N GLY A 2 -27.62 -3.18 -16.47
CA GLY A 2 -27.26 -4.57 -16.14
C GLY A 2 -27.13 -4.81 -14.63
N THR A 3 -27.33 -6.06 -14.20
CA THR A 3 -27.29 -6.52 -12.80
C THR A 3 -26.00 -6.12 -12.08
N ILE A 4 -24.86 -6.15 -12.79
CA ILE A 4 -23.55 -5.73 -12.26
C ILE A 4 -23.53 -4.24 -11.89
N THR A 5 -24.11 -3.38 -12.74
CA THR A 5 -24.18 -1.94 -12.48
C THR A 5 -25.11 -1.63 -11.31
N GLN A 6 -26.21 -2.36 -11.16
CA GLN A 6 -27.12 -2.21 -10.02
C GLN A 6 -26.44 -2.64 -8.71
N PHE A 7 -25.73 -3.77 -8.73
CA PHE A 7 -24.95 -4.23 -7.58
C PHE A 7 -23.93 -3.18 -7.13
N TYR A 8 -23.10 -2.66 -8.04
CA TYR A 8 -22.09 -1.65 -7.71
C TYR A 8 -22.70 -0.33 -7.19
N ARG A 9 -23.88 0.04 -7.69
CA ARG A 9 -24.60 1.24 -7.24
C ARG A 9 -25.19 1.10 -5.84
N SER A 10 -25.42 -0.12 -5.36
CA SER A 10 -25.87 -0.35 -3.98
C SER A 10 -24.77 -0.04 -2.95
N THR A 11 -25.18 0.22 -1.70
CA THR A 11 -24.25 0.35 -0.56
C THR A 11 -23.54 -0.97 -0.27
N LEU A 12 -24.26 -2.09 -0.38
CA LEU A 12 -23.72 -3.43 -0.14
C LEU A 12 -22.61 -3.78 -1.14
N GLY A 13 -22.84 -3.54 -2.44
CA GLY A 13 -21.84 -3.80 -3.47
C GLY A 13 -20.56 -2.98 -3.30
N LYS A 14 -20.66 -1.71 -2.88
CA LYS A 14 -19.46 -0.90 -2.59
C LYS A 14 -18.68 -1.42 -1.38
N LYS A 15 -19.37 -1.88 -0.33
CA LYS A 15 -18.72 -2.50 0.82
C LYS A 15 -18.02 -3.81 0.42
N ALA A 16 -18.66 -4.62 -0.42
CA ALA A 16 -18.04 -5.85 -0.96
C ALA A 16 -16.77 -5.54 -1.78
N VAL A 17 -16.84 -4.56 -2.71
CA VAL A 17 -15.67 -4.14 -3.49
C VAL A 17 -14.56 -3.60 -2.59
N MET A 18 -14.89 -2.76 -1.60
CA MET A 18 -13.93 -2.25 -0.62
C MET A 18 -13.25 -3.36 0.18
N ALA A 19 -14.00 -4.38 0.61
CA ALA A 19 -13.47 -5.50 1.36
C ALA A 19 -12.52 -6.36 0.52
N VAL A 20 -12.93 -6.73 -0.70
CA VAL A 20 -12.09 -7.53 -1.61
C VAL A 20 -10.81 -6.79 -1.97
N THR A 21 -10.90 -5.52 -2.33
CA THR A 21 -9.73 -4.70 -2.63
C THR A 21 -8.84 -4.50 -1.40
N GLY A 22 -9.43 -4.29 -0.22
CA GLY A 22 -8.71 -4.19 1.05
C GLY A 22 -7.94 -5.47 1.38
N PHE A 23 -8.54 -6.63 1.16
CA PHE A 23 -7.88 -7.93 1.35
C PHE A 23 -6.68 -8.12 0.41
N LEU A 24 -6.83 -7.79 -0.88
CA LEU A 24 -5.73 -7.83 -1.84
C LEU A 24 -4.58 -6.90 -1.44
N LEU A 25 -4.89 -5.67 -1.01
CA LEU A 25 -3.90 -4.70 -0.56
C LEU A 25 -3.22 -5.13 0.74
N PHE A 26 -3.96 -5.73 1.67
CA PHE A 26 -3.39 -6.32 2.88
C PHE A 26 -2.36 -7.40 2.54
N GLY A 27 -2.73 -8.36 1.68
CA GLY A 27 -1.83 -9.41 1.22
C GLY A 27 -0.58 -8.86 0.55
N PHE A 28 -0.74 -7.82 -0.28
CA PHE A 28 0.40 -7.12 -0.87
C PHE A 28 1.31 -6.49 0.17
N VAL A 29 0.78 -5.73 1.14
CA VAL A 29 1.59 -5.09 2.18
C VAL A 29 2.36 -6.15 2.99
N PHE A 30 1.74 -7.28 3.29
CA PHE A 30 2.39 -8.39 3.99
C PHE A 30 3.58 -8.95 3.18
N ILE A 31 3.37 -9.30 1.92
CA ILE A 31 4.44 -9.83 1.04
C ILE A 31 5.51 -8.76 0.80
N HIS A 32 5.11 -7.50 0.60
CA HIS A 32 6.01 -6.38 0.41
C HIS A 32 6.91 -6.19 1.63
N MET A 33 6.35 -6.21 2.85
CA MET A 33 7.12 -6.15 4.09
C MET A 33 8.08 -7.34 4.20
N ALA A 34 7.62 -8.56 3.94
CA ALA A 34 8.47 -9.75 3.96
C ALA A 34 9.67 -9.65 2.99
N GLY A 35 9.44 -9.08 1.80
CA GLY A 35 10.49 -8.75 0.85
C GLY A 35 11.47 -7.71 1.39
N ASN A 36 10.96 -6.64 2.02
CA ASN A 36 11.79 -5.59 2.63
C ASN A 36 12.64 -6.10 3.80
N LEU A 37 12.17 -7.11 4.56
CA LEU A 37 12.97 -7.70 5.65
C LEU A 37 14.27 -8.33 5.16
N LYS A 38 14.38 -8.67 3.86
CA LYS A 38 15.65 -9.13 3.26
C LYS A 38 16.74 -8.08 3.31
N LEU A 39 16.41 -6.80 3.53
CA LEU A 39 17.39 -5.75 3.82
C LEU A 39 18.33 -6.15 4.98
N TYR A 40 17.78 -6.79 6.02
CA TYR A 40 18.51 -7.18 7.22
C TYR A 40 19.36 -8.45 7.06
N LEU A 41 19.20 -9.17 5.95
CA LEU A 41 20.03 -10.36 5.66
C LEU A 41 21.42 -9.99 5.12
N GLY A 42 21.65 -8.71 4.78
CA GLY A 42 22.94 -8.24 4.31
C GLY A 42 23.34 -8.83 2.95
N LYS A 43 24.63 -9.10 2.79
CA LYS A 43 25.21 -9.67 1.56
C LYS A 43 25.26 -11.19 1.63
N TYR A 44 25.08 -11.87 0.50
CA TYR A 44 25.33 -13.31 0.43
C TYR A 44 26.82 -13.60 0.67
N ALA A 45 27.10 -14.53 1.58
CA ALA A 45 28.45 -14.93 1.94
C ALA A 45 29.13 -15.85 0.90
N GLY A 46 28.34 -16.50 0.04
CA GLY A 46 28.83 -17.42 -1.00
C GLY A 46 27.74 -17.81 -1.98
N GLY A 47 28.09 -18.65 -2.95
CA GLY A 47 27.18 -19.09 -4.01
C GLY A 47 27.08 -18.09 -5.17
N PRO A 48 26.10 -18.27 -6.08
CA PRO A 48 25.99 -17.48 -7.32
C PRO A 48 25.84 -15.97 -7.12
N HIS A 49 25.34 -15.55 -5.95
CA HIS A 49 25.08 -14.15 -5.60
C HIS A 49 26.10 -13.55 -4.62
N GLN A 50 27.29 -14.15 -4.49
CA GLN A 50 28.29 -13.75 -3.51
C GLN A 50 28.59 -12.24 -3.60
N GLY A 51 28.51 -11.54 -2.45
CA GLY A 51 28.77 -10.10 -2.36
C GLY A 51 27.59 -9.20 -2.73
N GLU A 52 26.50 -9.76 -3.27
CA GLU A 52 25.27 -9.01 -3.56
C GLU A 52 24.37 -8.91 -2.32
N TYR A 53 23.62 -7.81 -2.21
CA TYR A 53 22.64 -7.63 -1.14
C TYR A 53 21.38 -8.47 -1.39
N ALA A 54 20.90 -9.16 -0.35
CA ALA A 54 19.76 -10.08 -0.44
C ALA A 54 18.47 -9.42 -0.97
N ILE A 55 18.24 -8.15 -0.65
CA ILE A 55 17.09 -7.40 -1.18
C ILE A 55 17.23 -7.07 -2.68
N ASN A 56 18.44 -6.83 -3.18
CA ASN A 56 18.67 -6.56 -4.61
C ASN A 56 18.41 -7.84 -5.43
N VAL A 57 18.96 -8.96 -4.97
CA VAL A 57 18.73 -10.28 -5.59
C VAL A 57 17.25 -10.64 -5.59
N TYR A 58 16.54 -10.41 -4.48
CA TYR A 58 15.10 -10.61 -4.43
C TYR A 58 14.34 -9.67 -5.39
N GLY A 59 14.79 -8.43 -5.51
CA GLY A 59 14.24 -7.48 -6.49
C GLY A 59 14.35 -8.01 -7.92
N GLU A 60 15.49 -8.58 -8.30
CA GLU A 60 15.68 -9.16 -9.63
C GLU A 60 14.84 -10.43 -9.82
N TRP A 61 14.83 -11.33 -8.83
CA TRP A 61 14.02 -12.54 -8.86
C TRP A 61 12.52 -12.28 -9.11
N LEU A 62 11.97 -11.17 -8.58
CA LEU A 62 10.57 -10.79 -8.85
C LEU A 62 10.27 -10.52 -10.33
N ARG A 63 11.28 -10.22 -11.14
CA ARG A 63 11.16 -10.02 -12.60
C ARG A 63 11.26 -11.34 -13.36
N GLU A 64 11.98 -12.30 -12.81
CA GLU A 64 12.08 -13.65 -13.36
C GLU A 64 10.88 -14.53 -12.98
N PHE A 65 10.14 -14.13 -11.93
CA PHE A 65 8.95 -14.86 -11.48
C PHE A 65 7.94 -15.06 -12.61
N GLY A 66 7.59 -16.32 -12.89
CA GLY A 66 6.67 -16.70 -13.96
C GLY A 66 7.33 -16.98 -15.31
N ALA A 67 8.65 -16.84 -15.45
CA ALA A 67 9.36 -17.28 -16.64
C ALA A 67 9.43 -18.83 -16.73
N PRO A 68 9.47 -19.42 -17.94
CA PRO A 68 9.38 -18.76 -19.25
C PRO A 68 7.93 -18.50 -19.73
N LEU A 69 6.92 -18.87 -18.93
CA LEU A 69 5.50 -18.69 -19.31
C LEU A 69 5.15 -17.22 -19.57
N LEU A 70 5.72 -16.31 -18.79
CA LEU A 70 5.64 -14.87 -18.97
C LEU A 70 7.03 -14.29 -19.29
N PRO A 71 7.11 -13.19 -20.07
CA PRO A 71 8.38 -12.51 -20.33
C PRO A 71 8.96 -11.93 -19.02
N HIS A 72 10.26 -11.60 -19.04
CA HIS A 72 10.92 -10.94 -17.91
C HIS A 72 10.16 -9.67 -17.49
N GLY A 73 9.85 -9.57 -16.21
CA GLY A 73 9.02 -8.52 -15.61
C GLY A 73 7.51 -8.65 -15.86
N GLY A 74 7.06 -9.63 -16.65
CA GLY A 74 5.66 -9.80 -17.05
C GLY A 74 4.73 -10.03 -15.87
N ALA A 75 5.05 -11.00 -14.99
CA ALA A 75 4.25 -11.24 -13.79
C ALA A 75 4.22 -10.02 -12.86
N LEU A 76 5.36 -9.35 -12.69
CA LEU A 76 5.47 -8.15 -11.85
C LEU A 76 4.57 -7.01 -12.37
N TRP A 77 4.48 -6.82 -13.69
CA TRP A 77 3.58 -5.83 -14.28
C TRP A 77 2.11 -6.18 -14.09
N ILE A 78 1.73 -7.45 -14.21
CA ILE A 78 0.37 -7.91 -13.90
C ILE A 78 0.02 -7.56 -12.46
N PHE A 79 0.90 -7.90 -11.50
CA PHE A 79 0.71 -7.52 -10.09
C PHE A 79 0.56 -6.01 -9.92
N ARG A 80 1.39 -5.20 -10.57
CA ARG A 80 1.29 -3.72 -10.49
C ARG A 80 -0.06 -3.21 -10.99
N VAL A 81 -0.56 -3.72 -12.11
CA VAL A 81 -1.86 -3.31 -12.67
C VAL A 81 -3.00 -3.70 -11.72
N VAL A 82 -2.99 -4.94 -11.21
CA VAL A 82 -3.99 -5.41 -10.25
C VAL A 82 -3.99 -4.55 -8.98
N LEU A 83 -2.81 -4.23 -8.44
CA LEU A 83 -2.68 -3.40 -7.24
C LEU A 83 -3.13 -1.96 -7.46
N LEU A 84 -2.80 -1.38 -8.62
CA LEU A 84 -3.24 -0.03 -8.98
C LEU A 84 -4.76 0.03 -9.07
N VAL A 85 -5.38 -0.94 -9.75
CA VAL A 85 -6.84 -1.05 -9.82
C VAL A 85 -7.44 -1.24 -8.42
N ALA A 86 -6.85 -2.10 -7.58
CA ALA A 86 -7.33 -2.35 -6.23
C ALA A 86 -7.26 -1.08 -5.35
N VAL A 87 -6.15 -0.34 -5.36
CA VAL A 87 -6.00 0.95 -4.64
C VAL A 87 -7.07 1.94 -5.08
N LEU A 88 -7.24 2.13 -6.39
CA LEU A 88 -8.18 3.11 -6.92
C LEU A 88 -9.63 2.77 -6.55
N LEU A 89 -10.01 1.50 -6.68
CA LEU A 89 -11.34 1.03 -6.29
C LEU A 89 -11.57 1.12 -4.79
N HIS A 90 -10.58 0.74 -3.98
CA HIS A 90 -10.64 0.83 -2.52
C HIS A 90 -10.89 2.27 -2.07
N MET A 91 -10.08 3.20 -2.58
CA MET A 91 -10.22 4.64 -2.29
C MET A 91 -11.54 5.22 -2.79
N HIS A 92 -11.97 4.87 -4.00
CA HIS A 92 -13.23 5.36 -4.56
C HIS A 92 -14.42 4.89 -3.72
N CYS A 93 -14.49 3.61 -3.35
CA CYS A 93 -15.53 3.09 -2.48
C CYS A 93 -15.49 3.75 -1.08
N ALA A 94 -14.30 4.00 -0.52
CA ALA A 94 -14.12 4.71 0.75
C ALA A 94 -14.68 6.12 0.71
N TRP A 95 -14.37 6.85 -0.35
CA TRP A 95 -14.85 8.20 -0.56
C TRP A 95 -16.38 8.24 -0.74
N VAL A 96 -16.93 7.41 -1.62
CA VAL A 96 -18.37 7.41 -1.91
C VAL A 96 -19.18 7.00 -0.68
N LEU A 97 -18.79 5.94 0.03
CA LEU A 97 -19.47 5.52 1.26
C LEU A 97 -19.38 6.58 2.36
N THR A 98 -18.26 7.29 2.46
CA THR A 98 -18.11 8.43 3.38
C THR A 98 -19.08 9.54 3.04
N ARG A 99 -19.17 9.95 1.76
CA ARG A 99 -20.11 10.99 1.32
C ARG A 99 -21.56 10.59 1.54
N GLN A 100 -21.92 9.34 1.26
CA GLN A 100 -23.26 8.80 1.51
C GLN A 100 -23.60 8.82 3.01
N SER A 101 -22.63 8.47 3.87
CA SER A 101 -22.82 8.53 5.32
C SER A 101 -23.03 9.95 5.85
N TRP A 102 -22.35 10.96 5.27
CA TRP A 102 -22.56 12.36 5.63
C TRP A 102 -23.90 12.89 5.12
N ALA A 103 -24.26 12.60 3.88
CA ALA A 103 -25.54 13.01 3.30
C ALA A 103 -26.75 12.43 4.06
N ALA A 104 -26.63 11.23 4.62
CA ALA A 104 -27.66 10.60 5.42
C ALA A 104 -27.81 11.18 6.85
N ARG A 105 -26.97 12.14 7.26
CA ARG A 105 -26.95 12.71 8.62
C ARG A 105 -27.00 14.26 8.62
N PRO A 106 -28.14 14.88 8.25
CA PRO A 106 -28.27 16.34 8.19
C PRO A 106 -28.47 17.04 9.55
N LEU A 107 -28.86 16.32 10.61
CA LEU A 107 -29.01 16.87 11.97
C LEU A 107 -28.05 16.12 12.92
N ASP A 108 -27.27 16.86 13.71
CA ASP A 108 -26.34 16.27 14.69
C ASP A 108 -27.13 15.59 15.83
N TYR A 109 -26.67 14.43 16.30
CA TYR A 109 -27.42 13.64 17.28
C TYR A 109 -27.59 14.40 18.59
N ARG A 110 -28.84 14.63 19.01
CA ARG A 110 -29.23 15.29 20.28
C ARG A 110 -28.76 14.53 21.55
N ARG A 111 -28.41 13.25 21.40
CA ARG A 111 -27.68 12.42 22.39
C ARG A 111 -26.49 11.75 21.72
N ARG A 112 -25.29 12.08 22.18
CA ARG A 112 -24.07 11.35 21.86
C ARG A 112 -24.03 10.10 22.73
N ASP A 113 -24.85 9.10 22.43
CA ASP A 113 -24.60 7.76 22.97
C ASP A 113 -23.32 7.27 22.30
N VAL A 114 -22.22 7.33 23.06
CA VAL A 114 -20.85 7.08 22.60
C VAL A 114 -20.67 5.58 22.40
N ILE A 115 -21.38 5.01 21.42
CA ILE A 115 -21.13 3.65 20.95
C ILE A 115 -19.86 3.73 20.12
N GLN A 116 -18.72 3.43 20.74
CA GLN A 116 -17.31 3.23 20.31
C GLN A 116 -16.83 3.53 18.87
N ALA A 117 -17.70 3.50 17.87
CA ALA A 117 -17.41 3.64 16.46
C ALA A 117 -16.99 5.06 16.00
N THR A 118 -17.22 6.14 16.76
CA THR A 118 -17.05 7.51 16.20
C THR A 118 -15.60 7.99 16.12
N TYR A 119 -14.75 7.67 17.09
CA TYR A 119 -13.35 8.11 17.07
C TYR A 119 -12.53 7.28 16.07
N ALA A 120 -12.66 5.95 16.12
CA ALA A 120 -12.01 5.03 15.19
C ALA A 120 -12.38 5.33 13.72
N SER A 121 -13.66 5.57 13.41
CA SER A 121 -14.07 5.90 12.04
C SER A 121 -13.61 7.29 11.55
N ARG A 122 -13.31 8.23 12.46
CA ARG A 122 -12.79 9.56 12.10
C ARG A 122 -11.29 9.54 11.84
N THR A 123 -10.52 8.81 12.65
CA THR A 123 -9.05 8.71 12.49
C THR A 123 -8.65 7.89 11.27
N VAL A 124 -9.43 6.86 10.91
CA VAL A 124 -9.15 5.99 9.75
C VAL A 124 -9.23 6.74 8.41
N ARG A 125 -10.13 7.73 8.27
CA ARG A 125 -10.22 8.53 7.04
C ARG A 125 -8.96 9.36 6.80
N TRP A 126 -8.51 10.06 7.82
CA TRP A 126 -7.27 10.85 7.75
C TRP A 126 -6.04 9.94 7.61
N GLY A 127 -6.03 8.78 8.28
CA GLY A 127 -5.03 7.75 8.06
C GLY A 127 -4.95 7.30 6.60
N GLY A 128 -6.09 7.07 5.94
CA GLY A 128 -6.14 6.72 4.52
C GLY A 128 -5.57 7.81 3.59
N VAL A 129 -5.84 9.09 3.86
CA VAL A 129 -5.27 10.21 3.09
C VAL A 129 -3.75 10.29 3.28
N ILE A 130 -3.28 10.14 4.52
CA ILE A 130 -1.83 10.12 4.82
C ILE A 130 -1.15 8.94 4.12
N ILE A 131 -1.78 7.76 4.10
CA ILE A 131 -1.25 6.58 3.40
C ILE A 131 -1.18 6.83 1.90
N LEU A 132 -2.18 7.49 1.29
CA LEU A 132 -2.11 7.85 -0.13
C LEU A 132 -0.89 8.74 -0.42
N LEU A 133 -0.69 9.79 0.38
CA LEU A 133 0.47 10.68 0.24
C LEU A 133 1.78 9.91 0.42
N PHE A 134 1.83 9.00 1.39
CA PHE A 134 2.96 8.10 1.60
C PHE A 134 3.22 7.21 0.40
N VAL A 135 2.21 6.58 -0.20
CA VAL A 135 2.39 5.72 -1.38
C VAL A 135 2.92 6.52 -2.57
N LEU A 136 2.37 7.72 -2.81
CA LEU A 136 2.86 8.59 -3.89
C LEU A 136 4.32 8.99 -3.68
N TYR A 137 4.67 9.44 -2.48
CA TYR A 137 6.05 9.78 -2.14
C TYR A 137 6.98 8.56 -2.19
N HIS A 138 6.53 7.41 -1.69
CA HIS A 138 7.28 6.16 -1.71
C HIS A 138 7.66 5.74 -3.13
N LEU A 139 6.71 5.85 -4.08
CA LEU A 139 6.97 5.58 -5.48
C LEU A 139 7.92 6.61 -6.09
N ALA A 140 7.72 7.91 -5.83
CA ALA A 140 8.61 8.96 -6.31
C ALA A 140 10.05 8.80 -5.78
N HIS A 141 10.21 8.40 -4.52
CA HIS A 141 11.50 8.30 -3.84
C HIS A 141 12.26 7.01 -4.20
N LEU A 142 11.63 5.83 -4.09
CA LEU A 142 12.33 4.54 -4.18
C LEU A 142 12.11 3.79 -5.49
N THR A 143 11.05 4.11 -6.24
CA THR A 143 10.73 3.40 -7.50
C THR A 143 11.13 4.21 -8.73
N LEU A 144 10.77 5.49 -8.74
CA LEU A 144 10.97 6.39 -9.89
C LEU A 144 12.25 7.21 -9.78
N GLY A 145 12.77 7.40 -8.56
CA GLY A 145 13.97 8.19 -8.29
C GLY A 145 13.78 9.70 -8.46
N TRP A 146 12.55 10.20 -8.65
CA TRP A 146 12.25 11.63 -8.83
C TRP A 146 12.64 12.48 -7.63
N THR A 147 12.51 11.93 -6.43
CA THR A 147 12.94 12.56 -5.18
C THR A 147 13.99 11.71 -4.46
N GLY A 148 14.67 10.82 -5.19
CA GLY A 148 15.67 9.89 -4.68
C GLY A 148 16.91 10.59 -4.12
N PRO A 149 17.76 9.88 -3.37
CA PRO A 149 19.05 10.40 -2.93
C PRO A 149 19.97 10.69 -4.12
N GLU A 150 20.98 11.53 -3.88
CA GLU A 150 22.12 11.64 -4.80
C GLU A 150 22.78 10.26 -4.97
N GLY A 151 23.00 9.85 -6.22
CA GLY A 151 23.45 8.49 -6.54
C GLY A 151 22.33 7.44 -6.60
N PHE A 152 21.07 7.83 -6.82
CA PHE A 152 19.98 6.87 -7.08
C PHE A 152 20.32 5.95 -8.26
N GLU A 153 20.21 4.65 -8.05
CA GLU A 153 20.46 3.63 -9.07
C GLU A 153 19.21 2.77 -9.30
N HIS A 154 18.73 2.73 -10.54
CA HIS A 154 17.60 1.87 -10.89
C HIS A 154 17.91 0.41 -10.55
N LEU A 155 16.90 -0.30 -10.04
CA LEU A 155 16.98 -1.72 -9.67
C LEU A 155 17.90 -2.05 -8.48
N LYS A 156 18.41 -1.04 -7.76
CA LYS A 156 19.25 -1.25 -6.56
C LYS A 156 18.55 -0.78 -5.27
N PRO A 157 17.53 -1.53 -4.78
CA PRO A 157 16.73 -1.12 -3.63
C PRO A 157 17.55 -0.96 -2.34
N TYR A 158 18.59 -1.76 -2.12
CA TYR A 158 19.44 -1.62 -0.92
C TYR A 158 20.10 -0.24 -0.88
N GLN A 159 20.80 0.13 -1.94
CA GLN A 159 21.56 1.38 -2.02
C GLN A 159 20.64 2.59 -1.89
N ASN A 160 19.55 2.62 -2.67
CA ASN A 160 18.61 3.74 -2.68
C ASN A 160 17.94 3.94 -1.32
N LEU A 161 17.60 2.84 -0.64
CA LEU A 161 17.00 2.91 0.69
C LEU A 161 18.01 3.41 1.72
N VAL A 162 19.22 2.84 1.75
CA VAL A 162 20.25 3.23 2.74
C VAL A 162 20.65 4.68 2.56
N LEU A 163 20.92 5.13 1.32
CA LEU A 163 21.28 6.51 1.03
C LEU A 163 20.11 7.47 1.33
N GLY A 164 18.89 7.15 0.89
CA GLY A 164 17.72 7.99 1.13
C GLY A 164 17.41 8.16 2.62
N PHE A 165 17.65 7.13 3.43
CA PHE A 165 17.35 7.16 4.86
C PHE A 165 18.47 7.78 5.71
N GLN A 166 19.60 8.16 5.12
CA GLN A 166 20.57 9.04 5.80
C GLN A 166 19.99 10.43 6.08
N ASN A 167 18.94 10.84 5.34
CA ASN A 167 18.18 12.02 5.68
C ASN A 167 17.16 11.71 6.80
N PRO A 168 17.33 12.26 8.01
CA PRO A 168 16.47 11.94 9.16
C PRO A 168 15.01 12.39 8.95
N TRP A 169 14.76 13.40 8.13
CA TRP A 169 13.40 13.84 7.80
C TRP A 169 12.67 12.82 6.93
N ILE A 170 13.37 12.24 5.95
CA ILE A 170 12.84 11.17 5.10
C ILE A 170 12.57 9.93 5.95
N ALA A 171 13.55 9.51 6.77
CA ALA A 171 13.38 8.36 7.67
C ALA A 171 12.20 8.56 8.64
N GLY A 172 12.11 9.74 9.27
CA GLY A 172 11.02 10.10 10.18
C GLY A 172 9.66 10.06 9.50
N PHE A 173 9.54 10.57 8.27
CA PHE A 173 8.31 10.48 7.48
C PHE A 173 7.89 9.03 7.24
N TYR A 174 8.82 8.16 6.82
CA TYR A 174 8.54 6.74 6.60
C TYR A 174 8.10 6.04 7.89
N ILE A 175 8.71 6.35 9.04
CA ILE A 175 8.32 5.78 10.34
C ILE A 175 6.87 6.15 10.67
N VAL A 176 6.53 7.44 10.63
CA VAL A 176 5.17 7.92 10.92
C VAL A 176 4.15 7.30 9.96
N ALA A 177 4.48 7.25 8.66
CA ALA A 177 3.61 6.66 7.66
C ALA A 177 3.37 5.16 7.89
N ASN A 178 4.39 4.39 8.29
CA ASN A 178 4.24 2.98 8.61
C ASN A 178 3.40 2.76 9.88
N LEU A 179 3.52 3.62 10.90
CA LEU A 179 2.65 3.56 12.08
C LEU A 179 1.17 3.80 11.68
N MET A 180 0.91 4.80 10.83
CA MET A 180 -0.43 5.07 10.32
C MET A 180 -0.95 3.93 9.46
N LEU A 181 -0.09 3.31 8.64
CA LEU A 181 -0.42 2.11 7.87
C LEU A 181 -0.81 0.96 8.81
N GLY A 182 -0.04 0.71 9.87
CA GLY A 182 -0.37 -0.30 10.88
C GLY A 182 -1.74 -0.09 11.52
N LEU A 183 -2.07 1.15 11.92
CA LEU A 183 -3.39 1.49 12.45
C LEU A 183 -4.51 1.29 11.42
N HIS A 184 -4.26 1.62 10.15
CA HIS A 184 -5.22 1.42 9.06
C HIS A 184 -5.48 -0.06 8.79
N LEU A 185 -4.44 -0.91 8.79
CA LEU A 185 -4.58 -2.36 8.63
C LEU A 185 -5.33 -2.98 9.81
N TYR A 186 -4.99 -2.59 11.04
CA TYR A 186 -5.68 -3.05 12.24
C TYR A 186 -7.18 -2.76 12.17
N HIS A 187 -7.54 -1.53 11.81
CA HIS A 187 -8.94 -1.17 11.65
C HIS A 187 -9.60 -1.96 10.52
N GLY A 188 -8.98 -2.04 9.35
CA GLY A 188 -9.52 -2.72 8.18
C GLY A 188 -9.81 -4.21 8.40
N LEU A 189 -9.02 -4.88 9.25
CA LEU A 189 -9.22 -6.29 9.59
C LEU A 189 -10.32 -6.52 10.65
N TRP A 190 -10.60 -5.54 11.51
CA TRP A 190 -11.56 -5.65 12.62
C TRP A 190 -12.91 -4.95 12.36
N SER A 191 -13.16 -4.50 11.12
CA SER A 191 -14.38 -3.75 10.71
C SER A 191 -15.30 -4.56 9.80
#